data_AF-A0AAE3HIL0-F1
#
_entry.id   AF-A0AAE3HIL0-F1
#
_cell.length_a   1.000
_cell.length_b   1.000
_cell.length_c   1.000
_cell.angle_alpha   90.00
_cell.angle_beta   90.00
_cell.angle_gamma   90.00
#
_symmetry.space_group_name_H-M   'P 1'
#
loop_
_entity.id
_entity.type
_entity.pdbx_description
1 polymer ?
#
loop_
_entity_poly.entity_id
_entity_poly.type
_entity_poly.pdbx_seq_one_letter_code
_entity_poly.pdbx_strand_id
1 'polypeptide(L)'
;MIIIKVFSWKKMKSIVLSFLVLIILLMSIFIYQWCNMEEKAVFNMLKEEVTLIITPGDPSNLYINDEKLGEQKVNAKIPYIINVKANDTIHIKMDPLHAKDNQTSTEKILSFKEGKLLISEEQDFWDNISINQWPNQVYQLSIHLTTRAKIELSGQEVLLEEQVADLNNDNNLEKVQLIKQGKYYFLKLNEGNKIILKDYEEEQSQWFIKDINGDGKEEIIIKGEFGNSHQYIEIFQYQDQQLNRIFWAYGDDIALFSNGQILVGKRLFDTVDHYGKTIYQWVENKYKEVEKVTSWWKGRPQWPMEPQMTVKAFFQAYELGLIKEAQGYLLEEDQNPEGVESMIQEVEEGWNQISLPSYYFFERKDVENIVYLSFYYPTEIHPRYNKVKVYEFELEKQENEQGPWKIRKVEEIRNYSVE
;
A
#
# COMPACT_ATOMS: atom_id res chain seq x y z
N MET A 1 40.09 57.04 -58.94
CA MET A 1 40.65 56.81 -57.59
C MET A 1 39.49 56.94 -56.64
N ILE A 2 38.99 55.87 -56.01
CA ILE A 2 39.48 55.41 -54.70
C ILE A 2 38.90 54.00 -54.43
N ILE A 3 39.82 53.05 -54.22
CA ILE A 3 39.73 51.86 -53.35
C ILE A 3 38.67 50.80 -53.72
N ILE A 4 38.95 49.98 -54.74
CA ILE A 4 38.62 48.54 -54.70
C ILE A 4 39.94 47.82 -54.47
N LYS A 5 40.39 47.84 -53.20
CA LYS A 5 41.62 47.19 -52.77
C LYS A 5 41.29 45.74 -52.45
N VAL A 6 41.70 44.86 -53.36
CA VAL A 6 41.89 43.40 -53.25
C VAL A 6 41.61 42.85 -51.84
N PHE A 7 40.35 42.48 -51.59
CA PHE A 7 40.03 41.57 -50.51
C PHE A 7 40.48 40.18 -50.97
N SER A 8 41.55 39.65 -50.39
CA SER A 8 42.05 38.33 -50.80
C SER A 8 40.96 37.29 -50.55
N TRP A 9 40.77 36.38 -51.50
CA TRP A 9 39.78 35.30 -51.43
C TRP A 9 39.84 34.54 -50.08
N LYS A 10 41.04 34.42 -49.49
CA LYS A 10 41.24 33.82 -48.16
C LYS A 10 40.51 34.58 -47.05
N LYS A 11 40.52 35.92 -47.05
CA LYS A 11 39.78 36.74 -46.08
C LYS A 11 38.26 36.61 -46.29
N MET A 12 37.81 36.54 -47.54
CA MET A 12 36.39 36.35 -47.84
C MET A 12 35.89 34.97 -47.36
N LYS A 13 36.67 33.90 -47.58
CA LYS A 13 36.38 32.56 -47.04
C LYS A 13 36.31 32.56 -45.51
N SER A 14 37.23 33.25 -44.83
CA SER A 14 37.20 33.36 -43.37
C SER A 14 35.95 34.08 -42.88
N ILE A 15 35.55 35.18 -43.53
CA ILE A 15 34.34 35.94 -43.16
C ILE A 15 33.08 35.09 -43.40
N VAL A 16 32.98 34.40 -44.54
CA VAL A 16 31.86 33.52 -44.85
C VAL A 16 31.77 32.36 -43.85
N LEU A 17 32.90 31.75 -43.48
CA LEU A 17 32.93 30.68 -42.49
C LEU A 17 32.52 31.16 -41.10
N SER A 18 33.01 32.32 -40.66
CA SER A 18 32.59 32.93 -39.39
C SER A 18 31.10 33.28 -39.38
N PHE A 19 30.56 33.75 -40.51
CA PHE A 19 29.13 34.03 -40.65
C PHE A 19 28.27 32.76 -40.62
N LEU A 20 28.74 31.68 -41.26
CA LEU A 20 28.08 30.38 -41.23
C LEU A 20 28.04 29.80 -39.81
N VAL A 21 29.16 29.86 -39.08
CA VAL A 21 29.23 29.41 -37.68
C VAL A 21 28.29 30.21 -36.80
N LEU A 22 28.21 31.54 -37.00
CA LEU A 22 27.26 32.38 -36.27
C LEU A 22 25.80 32.01 -36.58
N ILE A 23 25.46 31.73 -37.83
CA ILE A 23 24.11 31.29 -38.22
C ILE A 23 23.77 29.95 -37.56
N ILE A 24 24.69 28.98 -37.57
CA ILE A 24 24.47 27.68 -36.92
C ILE A 24 24.24 27.88 -35.42
N LEU A 25 25.05 28.70 -34.76
CA LEU A 25 24.91 28.97 -33.33
C LEU A 25 23.59 29.67 -33.00
N LEU A 26 23.16 30.63 -33.81
CA LEU A 26 21.85 31.29 -33.66
C LEU A 26 20.68 30.32 -33.91
N MET A 27 20.79 29.43 -34.89
CA MET A 27 19.79 28.38 -35.12
C MET A 27 19.73 27.39 -33.97
N SER A 28 20.87 26.96 -33.41
CA SER A 28 20.91 26.10 -32.23
C SER A 28 20.27 26.77 -31.01
N ILE A 29 20.53 28.07 -30.79
CA ILE A 29 19.87 28.85 -29.72
C ILE A 29 18.36 28.95 -29.97
N PHE A 30 17.95 29.22 -31.21
CA PHE A 30 16.53 29.31 -31.56
C PHE A 30 15.81 27.97 -31.40
N ILE A 31 16.40 26.87 -31.86
CA ILE A 31 15.86 25.52 -31.67
C ILE A 31 15.77 25.20 -30.17
N TYR A 32 16.80 25.47 -29.39
CA TYR A 32 16.78 25.29 -27.93
C TYR A 32 15.67 26.12 -27.26
N GLN A 33 15.50 27.38 -27.64
CA GLN A 33 14.44 28.24 -27.11
C GLN A 33 13.05 27.78 -27.55
N TRP A 34 12.90 27.32 -28.79
CA TRP A 34 11.64 26.80 -29.32
C TRP A 34 11.22 25.51 -28.61
N CYS A 35 12.12 24.54 -28.47
CA CYS A 35 11.87 23.31 -27.70
C CYS A 35 11.50 23.62 -26.25
N ASN A 36 12.20 24.55 -25.59
CA ASN A 36 11.88 24.99 -24.22
C ASN A 36 10.50 25.71 -24.14
N MET A 37 10.09 26.42 -25.20
CA MET A 37 8.75 27.03 -25.27
C MET A 37 7.64 25.98 -25.45
N GLU A 38 7.86 24.97 -26.29
CA GLU A 38 6.93 23.86 -26.47
C GLU A 38 6.81 23.03 -25.19
N GLU A 39 7.92 22.69 -24.54
CA GLU A 39 7.93 22.06 -23.22
C GLU A 39 7.13 22.89 -22.21
N LYS A 40 7.39 24.19 -22.10
CA LYS A 40 6.63 25.08 -21.21
C LYS A 40 5.15 25.16 -21.56
N ALA A 41 4.79 25.13 -22.84
CA ALA A 41 3.40 25.14 -23.27
C ALA A 41 2.69 23.83 -22.89
N VAL A 42 3.33 22.68 -23.10
CA VAL A 42 2.82 21.36 -22.66
C VAL A 42 2.74 21.31 -21.13
N PHE A 43 3.74 21.78 -20.40
CA PHE A 43 3.71 21.85 -18.93
C PHE A 43 2.63 22.80 -18.40
N ASN A 44 2.34 23.90 -19.09
CA ASN A 44 1.24 24.80 -18.72
C ASN A 44 -0.12 24.22 -19.08
N MET A 45 -0.24 23.47 -20.18
CA MET A 45 -1.45 22.71 -20.54
C MET A 45 -1.72 21.59 -19.51
N LEU A 46 -0.68 20.90 -19.03
CA LEU A 46 -0.75 19.93 -17.92
C LEU A 46 -1.09 20.56 -16.55
N LYS A 47 -1.07 21.90 -16.42
CA LYS A 47 -1.59 22.58 -15.22
C LYS A 47 -3.08 22.90 -15.32
N GLU A 48 -3.65 22.84 -16.52
CA GLU A 48 -5.07 23.10 -16.77
C GLU A 48 -5.92 21.84 -16.70
N GLU A 49 -5.29 20.67 -16.75
CA GLU A 49 -5.94 19.36 -16.67
C GLU A 49 -5.34 18.49 -15.56
N VAL A 50 -6.19 17.67 -14.97
CA VAL A 50 -5.85 16.66 -13.97
C VAL A 50 -6.23 15.32 -14.55
N THR A 51 -5.32 14.36 -14.55
CA THR A 51 -5.63 12.98 -14.96
C THR A 51 -6.10 12.18 -13.76
N LEU A 52 -7.27 11.56 -13.88
CA LEU A 52 -7.83 10.68 -12.87
C LEU A 52 -7.84 9.25 -13.37
N ILE A 53 -7.28 8.35 -12.55
CA ILE A 53 -7.28 6.91 -12.79
C ILE A 53 -8.21 6.28 -11.77
N ILE A 54 -9.39 5.85 -12.21
CA ILE A 54 -10.44 5.30 -11.36
C ILE A 54 -10.38 3.78 -11.39
N THR A 55 -10.11 3.18 -10.23
CA THR A 55 -9.90 1.74 -10.04
C THR A 55 -10.88 1.18 -9.00
N PRO A 56 -12.03 0.62 -9.41
CA PRO A 56 -12.95 0.01 -8.47
C PRO A 56 -12.41 -1.36 -8.01
N GLY A 57 -12.62 -1.67 -6.73
CA GLY A 57 -12.24 -2.96 -6.15
C GLY A 57 -12.98 -4.14 -6.78
N ASP A 58 -14.24 -3.93 -7.17
CA ASP A 58 -15.08 -4.92 -7.86
C ASP A 58 -15.54 -4.40 -9.24
N PRO A 59 -15.84 -5.31 -10.20
CA PRO A 59 -16.45 -4.93 -11.47
C PRO A 59 -17.73 -4.11 -11.29
N SER A 60 -17.73 -2.90 -11.82
CA SER A 60 -18.80 -1.91 -11.57
C SER A 60 -19.20 -1.16 -12.83
N ASN A 61 -20.43 -0.67 -12.86
CA ASN A 61 -20.81 0.42 -13.76
C ASN A 61 -20.29 1.73 -13.16
N LEU A 62 -19.60 2.53 -13.96
CA LEU A 62 -19.06 3.82 -13.55
C LEU A 62 -19.87 4.94 -14.21
N TYR A 63 -20.22 5.94 -13.41
CA TYR A 63 -20.89 7.15 -13.83
C TYR A 63 -20.04 8.35 -13.44
N ILE A 64 -19.89 9.30 -14.35
CA ILE A 64 -19.23 10.58 -14.08
C ILE A 64 -20.18 11.69 -14.48
N ASN A 65 -20.52 12.56 -13.53
CA ASN A 65 -21.52 13.61 -13.66
C ASN A 65 -22.86 13.04 -14.18
N ASP A 66 -23.31 11.95 -13.55
CA ASP A 66 -24.51 11.18 -13.90
C ASP A 66 -24.52 10.51 -15.29
N GLU A 67 -23.45 10.65 -16.08
CA GLU A 67 -23.31 9.97 -17.37
C GLU A 67 -22.63 8.60 -17.20
N LYS A 68 -23.30 7.54 -17.68
CA LYS A 68 -22.74 6.18 -17.66
C LYS A 68 -21.61 6.06 -18.68
N LEU A 69 -20.44 5.64 -18.24
CA LEU A 69 -19.25 5.56 -19.09
C LEU A 69 -19.13 4.19 -19.76
N GLY A 70 -19.63 4.12 -20.99
CA GLY A 70 -19.48 2.97 -21.87
C GLY A 70 -20.17 1.68 -21.39
N GLU A 71 -20.09 0.64 -22.22
CA GLU A 71 -20.52 -0.72 -21.87
C GLU A 71 -19.39 -1.54 -21.24
N GLN A 72 -18.14 -1.08 -21.38
CA GLN A 72 -16.96 -1.79 -20.91
C GLN A 72 -16.84 -1.70 -19.39
N LYS A 73 -16.68 -2.86 -18.75
CA LYS A 73 -16.67 -2.99 -17.29
C LYS A 73 -15.35 -2.49 -16.72
N VAL A 74 -15.43 -1.51 -15.83
CA VAL A 74 -14.26 -0.99 -15.09
C VAL A 74 -13.98 -1.94 -13.90
N ASN A 75 -12.71 -2.30 -13.70
CA ASN A 75 -12.25 -3.15 -12.59
C ASN A 75 -10.76 -2.90 -12.30
N ALA A 76 -10.21 -3.55 -11.27
CA ALA A 76 -8.80 -3.40 -10.88
C ALA A 76 -7.77 -3.63 -12.00
N LYS A 77 -8.09 -4.45 -13.02
CA LYS A 77 -7.21 -4.74 -14.17
C LYS A 77 -7.45 -3.82 -15.36
N ILE A 78 -8.58 -3.13 -15.41
CA ILE A 78 -9.00 -2.24 -16.49
C ILE A 78 -9.52 -0.96 -15.84
N PRO A 79 -8.63 -0.07 -15.37
CA PRO A 79 -9.01 1.19 -14.78
C PRO A 79 -9.61 2.13 -15.83
N TYR A 80 -10.42 3.08 -15.39
CA TYR A 80 -10.95 4.13 -16.26
C TYR A 80 -10.12 5.40 -16.10
N ILE A 81 -9.67 5.98 -17.21
CA ILE A 81 -8.79 7.16 -17.22
C ILE A 81 -9.56 8.33 -17.83
N ILE A 82 -9.59 9.46 -17.13
CA ILE A 82 -10.15 10.71 -17.64
C ILE A 82 -9.23 11.89 -17.35
N ASN A 83 -9.31 12.91 -18.20
CA ASN A 83 -8.79 14.22 -17.90
C ASN A 83 -9.95 15.12 -17.45
N VAL A 84 -9.76 15.84 -16.35
CA VAL A 84 -10.70 16.83 -15.83
C VAL A 84 -10.03 18.17 -15.76
N LYS A 85 -10.78 19.27 -15.82
CA LYS A 85 -10.16 20.59 -15.69
C LYS A 85 -9.65 20.80 -14.27
N ALA A 86 -8.52 21.48 -14.16
CA ALA A 86 -7.82 21.78 -12.92
C ALA A 86 -8.65 22.58 -11.88
N ASN A 87 -9.76 23.18 -12.31
CA ASN A 87 -10.70 23.94 -11.47
C ASN A 87 -12.13 23.40 -11.55
N ASP A 88 -12.29 22.10 -11.79
CA ASP A 88 -13.60 21.45 -11.95
C ASP A 88 -14.08 20.73 -10.69
N THR A 89 -15.37 20.40 -10.66
CA THR A 89 -15.94 19.45 -9.70
C THR A 89 -16.59 18.30 -10.45
N ILE A 90 -16.21 17.08 -10.08
CA ILE A 90 -16.76 15.86 -10.67
C ILE A 90 -17.53 15.06 -9.63
N HIS A 91 -18.65 14.48 -10.07
CA HIS A 91 -19.42 13.52 -9.28
C HIS A 91 -19.18 12.13 -9.85
N ILE A 92 -18.58 11.26 -9.04
CA ILE A 92 -18.32 9.86 -9.37
C ILE A 92 -19.38 9.02 -8.68
N LYS A 93 -20.06 8.17 -9.46
CA LYS A 93 -20.96 7.15 -8.93
C LYS A 93 -20.58 5.77 -9.44
N MET A 94 -20.60 4.78 -8.56
CA MET A 94 -20.28 3.39 -8.88
C MET A 94 -21.39 2.46 -8.41
N ASP A 95 -21.91 1.69 -9.36
CA ASP A 95 -22.92 0.67 -9.13
C ASP A 95 -22.31 -0.72 -9.33
N PRO A 96 -22.18 -1.55 -8.28
CA PRO A 96 -21.64 -2.90 -8.40
C PRO A 96 -22.48 -3.77 -9.33
N LEU A 97 -21.84 -4.49 -10.26
CA LEU A 97 -22.54 -5.28 -11.29
C LEU A 97 -23.33 -6.47 -10.74
N HIS A 98 -22.91 -7.00 -9.60
CA HIS A 98 -23.54 -8.12 -8.92
C HIS A 98 -24.06 -7.69 -7.54
N ALA A 99 -24.62 -6.48 -7.46
CA ALA A 99 -25.27 -6.00 -6.26
C ALA A 99 -26.29 -7.04 -5.80
N LYS A 100 -25.98 -7.75 -4.71
CA LYS A 100 -27.00 -8.43 -3.90
C LYS A 100 -27.92 -7.34 -3.35
N ASP A 101 -29.14 -7.69 -2.96
CA ASP A 101 -30.20 -6.75 -2.53
C ASP A 101 -29.77 -5.70 -1.46
N ASN A 102 -28.60 -5.86 -0.84
CA ASN A 102 -28.05 -4.99 0.20
C ASN A 102 -26.76 -4.22 -0.21
N GLN A 103 -26.32 -4.27 -1.46
CA GLN A 103 -25.13 -3.52 -1.89
C GLN A 103 -25.55 -2.14 -2.42
N THR A 104 -25.14 -1.08 -1.73
CA THR A 104 -25.46 0.30 -2.11
C THR A 104 -24.44 0.85 -3.09
N SER A 105 -24.91 1.67 -4.03
CA SER A 105 -24.06 2.51 -4.86
C SER A 105 -23.10 3.34 -4.01
N THR A 106 -21.89 3.55 -4.49
CA THR A 106 -20.94 4.49 -3.88
C THR A 106 -20.90 5.76 -4.69
N GLU A 107 -21.09 6.90 -4.03
CA GLU A 107 -21.04 8.22 -4.66
C GLU A 107 -19.95 9.08 -3.99
N LYS A 108 -19.19 9.83 -4.79
CA LYS A 108 -18.12 10.73 -4.36
C LYS A 108 -18.12 11.99 -5.19
N ILE A 109 -17.92 13.14 -4.54
CA ILE A 109 -17.71 14.41 -5.22
C ILE A 109 -16.25 14.80 -5.01
N LEU A 110 -15.54 15.08 -6.10
CA LEU A 110 -14.15 15.51 -6.10
C LEU A 110 -14.07 16.89 -6.72
N SER A 111 -13.55 17.85 -5.97
CA SER A 111 -13.34 19.22 -6.44
C SER A 111 -11.86 19.49 -6.60
N PHE A 112 -11.46 20.10 -7.70
CA PHE A 112 -10.07 20.49 -7.98
C PHE A 112 -9.96 22.01 -7.99
N LYS A 113 -8.83 22.52 -7.50
CA LYS A 113 -8.46 23.93 -7.60
C LYS A 113 -6.98 24.03 -7.97
N GLU A 114 -6.69 24.67 -9.10
CA GLU A 114 -5.33 24.81 -9.65
C GLU A 114 -4.61 23.43 -9.76
N GLY A 115 -5.38 22.40 -10.11
CA GLY A 115 -4.88 21.03 -10.29
C GLY A 115 -4.68 20.25 -8.99
N LYS A 116 -4.97 20.87 -7.85
CA LYS A 116 -4.93 20.24 -6.53
C LYS A 116 -6.32 19.72 -6.16
N LEU A 117 -6.39 18.46 -5.77
CA LEU A 117 -7.62 17.91 -5.19
C LEU A 117 -7.92 18.61 -3.87
N LEU A 118 -9.11 19.20 -3.77
CA LEU A 118 -9.67 19.70 -2.52
C LEU A 118 -10.20 18.52 -1.72
N ILE A 119 -9.65 18.34 -0.54
CA ILE A 119 -9.93 17.19 0.30
C ILE A 119 -11.07 17.54 1.26
N SER A 120 -12.09 16.69 1.31
CA SER A 120 -13.12 16.78 2.33
C SER A 120 -12.58 16.28 3.68
N GLU A 121 -12.88 17.04 4.74
CA GLU A 121 -12.62 16.61 6.13
C GLU A 121 -13.65 15.58 6.63
N GLU A 122 -14.72 15.33 5.86
CA GLU A 122 -15.78 14.42 6.26
C GLU A 122 -15.31 12.96 6.24
N GLN A 123 -15.56 12.23 7.33
CA GLN A 123 -15.06 10.86 7.51
C GLN A 123 -15.66 9.87 6.49
N ASP A 124 -16.93 10.06 6.12
CA ASP A 124 -17.64 9.23 5.14
C ASP A 124 -17.08 9.38 3.72
N PHE A 125 -16.43 10.51 3.39
CA PHE A 125 -15.66 10.67 2.17
C PHE A 125 -14.61 9.56 2.06
N TRP A 126 -13.94 9.22 3.16
CA TRP A 126 -12.82 8.29 3.18
C TRP A 126 -13.18 6.82 3.32
N ASP A 127 -14.38 6.49 3.80
CA ASP A 127 -14.82 5.13 4.18
C ASP A 127 -14.54 4.05 3.13
N ASN A 128 -14.57 4.43 1.86
CA ASN A 128 -14.48 3.54 0.70
C ASN A 128 -13.57 4.07 -0.42
N ILE A 129 -12.72 5.06 -0.15
CA ILE A 129 -11.78 5.57 -1.16
C ILE A 129 -10.36 5.67 -0.59
N SER A 130 -9.39 5.30 -1.43
CA SER A 130 -7.98 5.59 -1.23
C SER A 130 -7.48 6.39 -2.44
N ILE A 131 -6.65 7.39 -2.17
CA ILE A 131 -6.16 8.33 -3.18
C ILE A 131 -4.64 8.30 -3.18
N ASN A 132 -4.07 8.01 -4.33
CA ASN A 132 -2.64 8.08 -4.56
C ASN A 132 -2.37 9.24 -5.52
N GLN A 133 -1.74 10.30 -5.02
CA GLN A 133 -1.32 11.45 -5.81
C GLN A 133 0.03 11.16 -6.43
N TRP A 134 0.02 10.89 -7.73
CA TRP A 134 1.21 10.73 -8.53
C TRP A 134 1.77 12.10 -8.95
N PRO A 135 3.02 12.16 -9.43
CA PRO A 135 3.58 13.38 -10.00
C PRO A 135 2.74 13.89 -11.18
N ASN A 136 2.94 15.15 -11.56
CA ASN A 136 2.26 15.79 -12.69
C ASN A 136 0.71 15.78 -12.62
N GLN A 137 0.14 16.01 -11.43
CA GLN A 137 -1.31 16.13 -11.23
C GLN A 137 -2.11 14.89 -11.64
N VAL A 138 -1.51 13.71 -11.53
CA VAL A 138 -2.21 12.45 -11.74
C VAL A 138 -2.72 11.94 -10.40
N TYR A 139 -4.02 11.62 -10.31
CA TYR A 139 -4.61 11.04 -9.09
C TYR A 139 -5.19 9.68 -9.41
N GLN A 140 -4.73 8.66 -8.70
CA GLN A 140 -5.28 7.32 -8.76
C GLN A 140 -6.24 7.12 -7.59
N LEU A 141 -7.50 6.85 -7.92
CA LEU A 141 -8.59 6.64 -6.99
C LEU A 141 -8.90 5.15 -6.93
N SER A 142 -8.67 4.54 -5.77
CA SER A 142 -9.05 3.15 -5.50
C SER A 142 -10.32 3.16 -4.67
N ILE A 143 -11.45 2.72 -5.26
CA ILE A 143 -12.76 2.75 -4.59
C ILE A 143 -13.11 1.33 -4.13
N HIS A 144 -13.18 1.14 -2.82
CA HIS A 144 -13.49 -0.13 -2.17
C HIS A 144 -14.99 -0.20 -1.90
N LEU A 145 -15.73 -0.97 -2.69
CA LEU A 145 -17.17 -1.13 -2.49
C LEU A 145 -17.42 -1.97 -1.22
N THR A 146 -17.40 -1.34 -0.05
CA THR A 146 -17.71 -2.02 1.20
C THR A 146 -19.19 -2.36 1.24
N THR A 147 -19.50 -3.65 1.28
CA THR A 147 -20.78 -4.10 1.81
C THR A 147 -20.73 -3.92 3.32
N ARG A 148 -21.32 -2.84 3.86
CA ARG A 148 -21.75 -2.87 5.26
C ARG A 148 -22.86 -3.91 5.32
N ALA A 149 -22.50 -5.17 5.51
CA ALA A 149 -23.48 -6.22 5.76
C ALA A 149 -24.24 -5.82 7.02
N LYS A 150 -25.42 -5.23 6.86
CA LYS A 150 -26.37 -5.12 7.95
C LYS A 150 -26.64 -6.56 8.36
N ILE A 151 -26.09 -6.96 9.51
CA ILE A 151 -26.29 -8.30 10.02
C ILE A 151 -27.77 -8.38 10.38
N GLU A 152 -28.59 -8.87 9.44
CA GLU A 152 -29.95 -9.27 9.77
C GLU A 152 -29.83 -10.52 10.64
N LEU A 153 -30.01 -10.32 11.94
CA LEU A 153 -30.10 -11.40 12.93
C LEU A 153 -31.45 -12.11 12.77
N SER A 154 -31.67 -12.75 11.63
CA SER A 154 -32.80 -13.64 11.43
C SER A 154 -32.42 -15.04 11.92
N GLY A 155 -33.02 -15.46 13.04
CA GLY A 155 -32.78 -16.79 13.60
C GLY A 155 -33.04 -16.86 15.10
N GLN A 156 -33.48 -18.04 15.55
CA GLN A 156 -33.55 -18.37 16.98
C GLN A 156 -32.14 -18.54 17.54
N GLU A 157 -31.92 -18.07 18.77
CA GLU A 157 -30.68 -18.35 19.51
C GLU A 157 -30.60 -19.84 19.85
N VAL A 158 -29.50 -20.46 19.44
CA VAL A 158 -29.15 -21.84 19.80
C VAL A 158 -27.95 -21.78 20.73
N LEU A 159 -28.11 -22.26 21.97
CA LEU A 159 -27.00 -22.43 22.90
C LEU A 159 -26.16 -23.64 22.47
N LEU A 160 -24.87 -23.42 22.23
CA LEU A 160 -23.93 -24.49 21.88
C LEU A 160 -23.18 -24.96 23.12
N GLU A 161 -22.63 -24.03 23.89
CA GLU A 161 -21.83 -24.32 25.07
C GLU A 161 -22.02 -23.24 26.15
N GLU A 162 -21.80 -23.62 27.41
CA GLU A 162 -21.90 -22.74 28.56
C GLU A 162 -20.81 -23.07 29.58
N GLN A 163 -20.15 -22.03 30.08
CA GLN A 163 -19.18 -22.10 31.17
C GLN A 163 -19.52 -21.04 32.23
N VAL A 164 -19.14 -21.31 33.47
CA VAL A 164 -19.41 -20.46 34.63
C VAL A 164 -18.08 -20.20 35.35
N ALA A 165 -17.74 -18.93 35.53
CA ALA A 165 -16.41 -18.47 35.93
C ALA A 165 -16.49 -17.13 36.69
N ASP A 166 -15.55 -16.85 37.59
CA ASP A 166 -15.42 -15.54 38.24
C ASP A 166 -14.45 -14.68 37.40
N LEU A 167 -14.99 -13.96 36.42
CA LEU A 167 -14.19 -13.29 35.40
C LEU A 167 -13.61 -11.95 35.89
N ASN A 168 -14.08 -11.42 37.01
CA ASN A 168 -13.62 -10.14 37.56
C ASN A 168 -13.05 -10.24 38.98
N ASN A 169 -12.99 -11.46 39.55
CA ASN A 169 -12.51 -11.77 40.89
C ASN A 169 -13.32 -11.08 42.00
N ASP A 170 -14.65 -11.02 41.84
CA ASP A 170 -15.58 -10.44 42.82
C ASP A 170 -16.32 -11.50 43.67
N ASN A 171 -15.98 -12.78 43.48
CA ASN A 171 -16.61 -13.98 44.05
C ASN A 171 -18.05 -14.23 43.58
N ASN A 172 -18.55 -13.51 42.58
CA ASN A 172 -19.75 -13.90 41.84
C ASN A 172 -19.33 -14.60 40.56
N LEU A 173 -20.15 -15.55 40.13
CA LEU A 173 -19.89 -16.31 38.92
C LEU A 173 -20.66 -15.69 37.75
N GLU A 174 -19.95 -15.31 36.70
CA GLU A 174 -20.51 -14.99 35.41
C GLU A 174 -20.80 -16.23 34.58
N LYS A 175 -21.87 -16.15 33.79
CA LYS A 175 -22.27 -17.17 32.84
C LYS A 175 -21.84 -16.75 31.44
N VAL A 176 -20.91 -17.49 30.85
CA VAL A 176 -20.42 -17.30 29.48
C VAL A 176 -21.05 -18.35 28.59
N GLN A 177 -21.72 -17.92 27.53
CA GLN A 177 -22.42 -18.79 26.59
C GLN A 177 -21.87 -18.60 25.18
N LEU A 178 -21.50 -19.70 24.53
CA LEU A 178 -21.30 -19.72 23.09
C LEU A 178 -22.66 -20.02 22.45
N ILE A 179 -23.18 -19.07 21.67
CA ILE A 179 -24.47 -19.18 21.00
C ILE A 179 -24.33 -19.03 19.49
N LYS A 180 -25.26 -19.63 18.75
CA LYS A 180 -25.42 -19.45 17.32
C LYS A 180 -26.75 -18.75 17.02
N GLN A 181 -26.72 -17.73 16.18
CA GLN A 181 -27.91 -17.04 15.71
C GLN A 181 -27.82 -16.86 14.18
N GLY A 182 -28.62 -17.63 13.46
CA GLY A 182 -28.48 -17.75 12.01
C GLY A 182 -27.14 -18.38 11.63
N LYS A 183 -26.34 -17.67 10.82
CA LYS A 183 -25.01 -18.12 10.38
C LYS A 183 -23.85 -17.60 11.24
N TYR A 184 -24.15 -16.85 12.29
CA TYR A 184 -23.14 -16.18 13.11
C TYR A 184 -23.05 -16.83 14.49
N TYR A 185 -21.83 -16.83 15.04
CA TYR A 185 -21.55 -17.26 16.39
C TYR A 185 -21.32 -16.04 17.27
N PHE A 186 -21.80 -16.11 18.50
CA PHE A 186 -21.64 -15.05 19.48
C PHE A 186 -21.16 -15.61 20.81
N LEU A 187 -20.32 -14.83 21.47
CA LEU A 187 -20.05 -14.99 22.89
C LEU A 187 -21.03 -14.10 23.65
N LYS A 188 -21.86 -14.72 24.48
CA LYS A 188 -22.87 -14.04 25.28
C LYS A 188 -22.49 -14.12 26.76
N LEU A 189 -22.50 -12.98 27.43
CA LEU A 189 -22.26 -12.88 28.86
C LEU A 189 -23.55 -12.56 29.60
N ASN A 190 -23.98 -13.46 30.48
CA ASN A 190 -25.26 -13.41 31.18
C ASN A 190 -26.42 -13.21 30.19
N GLU A 191 -27.49 -12.49 30.57
CA GLU A 191 -28.62 -12.22 29.67
C GLU A 191 -28.40 -11.04 28.70
N GLY A 192 -27.31 -10.29 28.87
CA GLY A 192 -27.11 -9.00 28.19
C GLY A 192 -26.16 -9.04 27.01
N ASN A 193 -24.86 -8.94 27.30
CA ASN A 193 -23.84 -8.62 26.31
C ASN A 193 -23.65 -9.76 25.31
N LYS A 194 -23.60 -9.42 24.03
CA LYS A 194 -23.24 -10.34 22.95
C LYS A 194 -22.12 -9.74 22.11
N ILE A 195 -21.07 -10.50 21.89
CA ILE A 195 -19.99 -10.16 20.95
C ILE A 195 -20.08 -11.13 19.79
N ILE A 196 -20.09 -10.59 18.57
CA ILE A 196 -19.95 -11.42 17.38
C ILE A 196 -18.53 -11.96 17.29
N LEU A 197 -18.42 -13.27 17.14
CA LEU A 197 -17.14 -13.93 16.92
C LEU A 197 -16.85 -13.91 15.43
N LYS A 198 -15.87 -13.11 15.05
CA LYS A 198 -15.43 -13.06 13.65
C LYS A 198 -14.67 -14.36 13.38
N ASP A 199 -14.95 -14.95 12.22
CA ASP A 199 -14.22 -16.13 11.71
C ASP A 199 -14.32 -17.40 12.57
N TYR A 200 -15.27 -17.47 13.52
CA TYR A 200 -15.52 -18.69 14.28
C TYR A 200 -16.21 -19.76 13.43
N GLU A 201 -15.53 -20.91 13.31
CA GLU A 201 -16.06 -22.13 12.72
C GLU A 201 -16.07 -23.23 13.80
N GLU A 202 -17.27 -23.72 14.14
CA GLU A 202 -17.49 -24.65 15.27
C GLU A 202 -16.58 -25.88 15.26
N GLU A 203 -16.29 -26.44 14.09
CA GLU A 203 -15.43 -27.63 13.95
C GLU A 203 -13.92 -27.33 14.02
N GLN A 204 -13.53 -26.06 13.85
CA GLN A 204 -12.13 -25.62 13.75
C GLN A 204 -11.71 -24.67 14.88
N SER A 205 -12.64 -24.36 15.79
CA SER A 205 -12.43 -23.37 16.84
C SER A 205 -12.62 -23.99 18.22
N GLN A 206 -11.82 -23.53 19.17
CA GLN A 206 -11.86 -23.89 20.57
C GLN A 206 -11.97 -22.61 21.39
N TRP A 207 -12.69 -22.69 22.50
CA TRP A 207 -12.68 -21.61 23.48
C TRP A 207 -12.56 -22.18 24.89
N PHE A 208 -11.96 -21.40 25.78
CA PHE A 208 -11.76 -21.77 27.18
C PHE A 208 -11.61 -20.50 28.03
N ILE A 209 -11.82 -20.65 29.33
CA ILE A 209 -11.68 -19.59 30.33
C ILE A 209 -10.46 -19.89 31.20
N LYS A 210 -9.55 -18.92 31.34
CA LYS A 210 -8.34 -19.08 32.14
C LYS A 210 -7.68 -17.73 32.42
N ASP A 211 -7.18 -17.54 33.65
CA ASP A 211 -6.21 -16.48 33.96
C ASP A 211 -4.88 -16.77 33.26
N ILE A 212 -4.59 -16.02 32.20
CA ILE A 212 -3.35 -16.16 31.43
C ILE A 212 -2.39 -15.00 31.69
N ASN A 213 -2.87 -13.86 32.18
CA ASN A 213 -2.03 -12.69 32.44
C ASN A 213 -1.50 -12.60 33.89
N GLY A 214 -2.01 -13.46 34.78
CA GLY A 214 -1.63 -13.56 36.19
C GLY A 214 -2.18 -12.44 37.07
N ASP A 215 -3.22 -11.71 36.63
CA ASP A 215 -3.84 -10.63 37.41
C ASP A 215 -4.92 -11.11 38.38
N GLY A 216 -5.18 -12.43 38.40
CA GLY A 216 -6.17 -13.09 39.24
C GLY A 216 -7.59 -13.03 38.68
N LYS A 217 -7.79 -12.50 37.48
CA LYS A 217 -9.05 -12.54 36.73
C LYS A 217 -8.92 -13.52 35.57
N GLU A 218 -10.00 -14.18 35.22
CA GLU A 218 -9.98 -15.13 34.10
C GLU A 218 -10.30 -14.43 32.78
N GLU A 219 -9.52 -14.73 31.74
CA GLU A 219 -9.80 -14.31 30.37
C GLU A 219 -10.63 -15.37 29.63
N ILE A 220 -11.45 -14.90 28.69
CA ILE A 220 -12.09 -15.76 27.69
C ILE A 220 -11.21 -15.80 26.45
N ILE A 221 -10.74 -16.97 26.10
CA ILE A 221 -9.78 -17.17 25.01
C ILE A 221 -10.45 -17.99 23.93
N ILE A 222 -10.40 -17.50 22.70
CA ILE A 222 -10.93 -18.16 21.52
C ILE A 222 -9.77 -18.35 20.56
N LYS A 223 -9.54 -19.58 20.15
CA LYS A 223 -8.53 -19.93 19.15
C LYS A 223 -9.17 -20.78 18.08
N GLY A 224 -8.93 -20.49 16.83
CA GLY A 224 -9.43 -21.33 15.75
C GLY A 224 -8.57 -21.25 14.51
N GLU A 225 -9.00 -21.98 13.49
CA GLU A 225 -8.47 -21.89 12.14
C GLU A 225 -9.44 -21.09 11.27
N PHE A 226 -8.92 -20.35 10.31
CA PHE A 226 -9.73 -19.76 9.25
C PHE A 226 -9.05 -19.98 7.89
N GLY A 227 -9.84 -20.46 6.93
CA GLY A 227 -9.29 -20.99 5.68
C GLY A 227 -8.36 -22.18 5.89
N ASN A 228 -7.61 -22.56 4.85
CA ASN A 228 -6.87 -23.83 4.85
C ASN A 228 -5.51 -23.80 5.58
N SER A 229 -5.08 -22.67 6.14
CA SER A 229 -3.68 -22.51 6.59
C SER A 229 -3.43 -21.40 7.61
N HIS A 230 -4.48 -20.74 8.13
CA HIS A 230 -4.30 -19.66 9.09
C HIS A 230 -5.00 -19.99 10.39
N GLN A 231 -4.42 -19.51 11.48
CA GLN A 231 -4.95 -19.57 12.83
C GLN A 231 -5.24 -18.15 13.32
N TYR A 232 -6.20 -18.03 14.23
CA TYR A 232 -6.49 -16.79 14.94
C TYR A 232 -6.58 -17.04 16.44
N ILE A 233 -6.37 -15.98 17.22
CA ILE A 233 -6.63 -15.93 18.65
C ILE A 233 -7.30 -14.61 19.01
N GLU A 234 -8.37 -14.68 19.77
CA GLU A 234 -9.04 -13.54 20.40
C GLU A 234 -9.03 -13.75 21.92
N ILE A 235 -8.71 -12.69 22.67
CA ILE A 235 -8.71 -12.73 24.13
C ILE A 235 -9.58 -11.59 24.63
N PHE A 236 -10.55 -11.94 25.46
CA PHE A 236 -11.49 -11.01 26.07
C PHE A 236 -11.29 -10.99 27.58
N GLN A 237 -11.34 -9.79 28.16
CA GLN A 237 -11.36 -9.57 29.59
C GLN A 237 -12.70 -8.94 29.99
N TYR A 238 -13.28 -9.41 31.08
CA TYR A 238 -14.49 -8.83 31.63
C TYR A 238 -14.14 -7.66 32.56
N GLN A 239 -14.60 -6.46 32.20
CA GLN A 239 -14.39 -5.27 33.00
C GLN A 239 -15.59 -4.33 32.87
N ASP A 240 -16.02 -3.72 33.98
CA ASP A 240 -17.10 -2.73 34.00
C ASP A 240 -18.40 -3.24 33.37
N GLN A 241 -18.74 -4.50 33.67
CA GLN A 241 -19.91 -5.20 33.12
C GLN A 241 -19.90 -5.35 31.59
N GLN A 242 -18.72 -5.30 30.96
CA GLN A 242 -18.54 -5.45 29.52
C GLN A 242 -17.40 -6.42 29.20
N LEU A 243 -17.53 -7.14 28.08
CA LEU A 243 -16.43 -7.91 27.51
C LEU A 243 -15.61 -7.00 26.62
N ASN A 244 -14.34 -6.81 26.98
CA ASN A 244 -13.40 -6.01 26.21
C ASN A 244 -12.40 -6.94 25.53
N ARG A 245 -12.23 -6.81 24.22
CA ARG A 245 -11.18 -7.54 23.51
C ARG A 245 -9.83 -6.90 23.80
N ILE A 246 -9.00 -7.60 24.56
CA ILE A 246 -7.67 -7.12 24.99
C ILE A 246 -6.54 -7.59 24.09
N PHE A 247 -6.79 -8.63 23.27
CA PHE A 247 -5.85 -9.08 22.26
C PHE A 247 -6.56 -9.73 21.07
N TRP A 248 -5.99 -9.54 19.90
CA TRP A 248 -6.41 -10.19 18.67
C TRP A 248 -5.21 -10.34 17.75
N ALA A 249 -5.00 -11.54 17.23
CA ALA A 249 -3.98 -11.80 16.24
C ALA A 249 -4.38 -12.94 15.31
N TYR A 250 -3.78 -12.95 14.13
CA TYR A 250 -3.85 -14.05 13.18
C TYR A 250 -2.46 -14.32 12.58
N GLY A 251 -2.22 -15.57 12.19
CA GLY A 251 -0.96 -16.03 11.62
C GLY A 251 -1.09 -17.42 11.00
N ASP A 252 0.01 -17.96 10.48
CA ASP A 252 0.10 -19.35 10.01
C ASP A 252 0.27 -20.33 11.18
N ASP A 253 0.88 -19.89 12.28
CA ASP A 253 0.92 -20.62 13.55
C ASP A 253 0.68 -19.69 14.74
N ILE A 254 -0.09 -20.18 15.72
CA ILE A 254 -0.30 -19.47 16.99
C ILE A 254 -0.09 -20.44 18.14
N ALA A 255 0.70 -20.04 19.13
CA ALA A 255 0.87 -20.78 20.38
C ALA A 255 0.61 -19.89 21.58
N LEU A 256 -0.19 -20.38 22.54
CA LEU A 256 -0.38 -19.77 23.85
C LEU A 256 0.38 -20.61 24.88
N PHE A 257 1.35 -20.00 25.54
CA PHE A 257 2.17 -20.67 26.56
C PHE A 257 1.50 -20.60 27.94
N SER A 258 1.91 -21.49 28.85
CA SER A 258 1.33 -21.57 30.20
C SER A 258 1.57 -20.34 31.07
N ASN A 259 2.57 -19.52 30.72
CA ASN A 259 2.92 -18.26 31.37
C ASN A 259 2.21 -17.04 30.74
N GLY A 260 1.25 -17.26 29.84
CA GLY A 260 0.52 -16.19 29.17
C GLY A 260 1.17 -15.61 27.92
N GLN A 261 2.40 -16.00 27.58
CA GLN A 261 3.02 -15.52 26.35
C GLN A 261 2.29 -16.08 25.12
N ILE A 262 2.23 -15.27 24.06
CA ILE A 262 1.58 -15.65 22.80
C ILE A 262 2.62 -15.55 21.69
N LEU A 263 2.91 -16.67 21.03
CA LEU A 263 3.66 -16.69 19.79
C LEU A 263 2.68 -16.57 18.62
N VAL A 264 2.96 -15.66 17.70
CA VAL A 264 2.28 -15.55 16.41
C VAL A 264 3.33 -15.67 15.31
N GLY A 265 3.29 -16.78 14.59
CA GLY A 265 4.04 -17.00 13.37
C GLY A 265 3.24 -16.56 12.15
N LYS A 266 3.86 -15.79 11.24
CA LYS A 266 3.21 -15.27 10.04
C LYS A 266 4.18 -15.23 8.86
N ARG A 267 3.74 -15.78 7.73
CA ARG A 267 4.36 -15.63 6.43
C ARG A 267 4.18 -14.19 5.95
N LEU A 268 5.29 -13.54 5.63
CA LEU A 268 5.31 -12.12 5.30
C LEU A 268 5.00 -11.86 3.82
N PHE A 269 5.02 -12.91 2.97
CA PHE A 269 4.74 -12.86 1.53
C PHE A 269 5.51 -11.74 0.80
N ASP A 270 6.72 -11.44 1.28
CA ASP A 270 7.65 -10.54 0.63
C ASP A 270 8.42 -11.28 -0.48
N THR A 271 9.34 -10.58 -1.14
CA THR A 271 9.96 -11.09 -2.38
C THR A 271 10.74 -12.38 -2.16
N VAL A 272 11.41 -12.53 -1.01
CA VAL A 272 12.23 -13.72 -0.72
C VAL A 272 11.54 -14.72 0.22
N ASP A 273 10.26 -14.49 0.51
CA ASP A 273 9.38 -15.39 1.26
C ASP A 273 9.80 -15.59 2.72
N HIS A 274 9.90 -14.50 3.49
CA HIS A 274 10.17 -14.50 4.91
C HIS A 274 8.99 -15.02 5.76
N TYR A 275 9.36 -15.51 6.94
CA TYR A 275 8.52 -15.94 8.03
C TYR A 275 8.89 -15.16 9.31
N GLY A 276 7.96 -14.36 9.80
CA GLY A 276 8.08 -13.64 11.05
C GLY A 276 7.49 -14.44 12.21
N LYS A 277 8.17 -14.44 13.35
CA LYS A 277 7.66 -14.96 14.62
C LYS A 277 7.68 -13.82 15.62
N THR A 278 6.52 -13.47 16.14
CA THR A 278 6.36 -12.41 17.14
C THR A 278 5.89 -13.02 18.46
N ILE A 279 6.57 -12.67 19.56
CA ILE A 279 6.14 -13.03 20.91
C ILE A 279 5.48 -11.80 21.54
N TYR A 280 4.26 -12.00 22.03
CA TYR A 280 3.52 -11.04 22.82
C TYR A 280 3.48 -11.45 24.28
N GLN A 281 3.57 -10.45 25.16
CA GLN A 281 3.50 -10.64 26.61
C GLN A 281 2.64 -9.56 27.25
N TRP A 282 1.91 -9.92 28.30
CA TRP A 282 1.15 -8.97 29.10
C TRP A 282 2.08 -8.03 29.89
N VAL A 283 2.05 -6.74 29.57
CA VAL A 283 2.84 -5.68 30.20
C VAL A 283 2.02 -4.40 30.25
N GLU A 284 1.87 -3.79 31.43
CA GLU A 284 1.09 -2.55 31.62
C GLU A 284 -0.38 -2.68 31.12
N ASN A 285 -1.07 -3.74 31.55
CA ASN A 285 -2.48 -4.00 31.23
C ASN A 285 -2.80 -4.15 29.73
N LYS A 286 -1.82 -4.59 28.94
CA LYS A 286 -2.03 -4.95 27.53
C LYS A 286 -0.96 -5.94 27.05
N TYR A 287 -1.27 -6.69 26.00
CA TYR A 287 -0.25 -7.46 25.29
C TYR A 287 0.64 -6.54 24.47
N LYS A 288 1.96 -6.60 24.70
CA LYS A 288 2.99 -5.90 23.93
C LYS A 288 3.87 -6.91 23.21
N GLU A 289 4.34 -6.53 22.02
CA GLU A 289 5.42 -7.24 21.33
C GLU A 289 6.70 -7.12 22.16
N VAL A 290 7.32 -8.25 22.51
CA VAL A 290 8.57 -8.31 23.30
C VAL A 290 9.73 -8.90 22.52
N GLU A 291 9.45 -9.72 21.51
CA GLU A 291 10.46 -10.31 20.64
C GLU A 291 9.88 -10.51 19.25
N LYS A 292 10.69 -10.24 18.22
CA LYS A 292 10.36 -10.50 16.83
C LYS A 292 11.57 -11.10 16.12
N VAL A 293 11.40 -12.28 15.56
CA VAL A 293 12.42 -13.01 14.81
C VAL A 293 11.94 -13.21 13.40
N THR A 294 12.79 -12.88 12.42
CA THR A 294 12.53 -13.12 11.01
C THR A 294 13.43 -14.24 10.51
N SER A 295 12.87 -15.16 9.74
CA SER A 295 13.55 -16.30 9.13
C SER A 295 12.98 -16.55 7.73
N TRP A 296 13.56 -17.44 6.92
CA TRP A 296 12.95 -17.79 5.63
C TRP A 296 11.86 -18.85 5.76
N TRP A 297 10.76 -18.67 5.03
CA TRP A 297 9.73 -19.69 4.91
C TRP A 297 10.31 -20.97 4.30
N LYS A 298 10.00 -22.12 4.91
CA LYS A 298 10.58 -23.43 4.55
C LYS A 298 12.13 -23.49 4.63
N GLY A 299 12.75 -22.56 5.36
CA GLY A 299 14.19 -22.58 5.66
C GLY A 299 15.10 -22.25 4.49
N ARG A 300 14.58 -21.73 3.37
CA ARG A 300 15.40 -21.30 2.24
C ARG A 300 14.83 -20.02 1.61
N PRO A 301 15.69 -19.05 1.25
CA PRO A 301 15.27 -17.83 0.57
C PRO A 301 14.81 -18.10 -0.87
N GLN A 302 13.90 -17.27 -1.37
CA GLN A 302 13.51 -17.23 -2.77
C GLN A 302 14.15 -16.02 -3.46
N TRP A 303 15.45 -16.10 -3.72
CA TRP A 303 16.19 -14.96 -4.26
C TRP A 303 15.62 -14.47 -5.60
N PRO A 304 15.51 -13.13 -5.78
CA PRO A 304 14.93 -12.56 -6.99
C PRO A 304 15.84 -12.78 -8.20
N MET A 305 15.24 -13.18 -9.33
CA MET A 305 15.94 -13.36 -10.61
C MET A 305 15.76 -12.16 -11.56
N GLU A 306 14.77 -11.33 -11.29
CA GLU A 306 14.41 -10.18 -12.11
C GLU A 306 14.93 -8.88 -11.46
N PRO A 307 15.38 -7.89 -12.25
CA PRO A 307 15.86 -6.60 -11.74
C PRO A 307 14.89 -5.93 -10.78
N GLN A 308 13.61 -5.87 -11.15
CA GLN A 308 12.57 -5.20 -10.38
C GLN A 308 12.25 -5.89 -9.06
N MET A 309 12.32 -7.22 -9.02
CA MET A 309 12.15 -7.98 -7.79
C MET A 309 13.38 -7.82 -6.89
N THR A 310 14.56 -7.61 -7.46
CA THR A 310 15.79 -7.34 -6.70
C THR A 310 15.68 -6.05 -5.91
N VAL A 311 15.28 -4.95 -6.58
CA VAL A 311 15.09 -3.66 -5.90
C VAL A 311 13.98 -3.77 -4.84
N LYS A 312 12.87 -4.46 -5.16
CA LYS A 312 11.81 -4.68 -4.18
C LYS A 312 12.28 -5.47 -2.95
N ALA A 313 13.09 -6.51 -3.15
CA ALA A 313 13.63 -7.32 -2.06
C ALA A 313 14.59 -6.52 -1.17
N PHE A 314 15.40 -5.63 -1.74
CA PHE A 314 16.26 -4.71 -0.99
C PHE A 314 15.48 -3.86 0.01
N PHE A 315 14.42 -3.17 -0.44
CA PHE A 315 13.61 -2.33 0.43
C PHE A 315 12.82 -3.13 1.47
N GLN A 316 12.30 -4.30 1.09
CA GLN A 316 11.61 -5.19 2.03
C GLN A 316 12.55 -5.74 3.11
N ALA A 317 13.78 -6.12 2.74
CA ALA A 317 14.80 -6.52 3.71
C ALA A 317 15.11 -5.39 4.70
N TYR A 318 15.22 -4.14 4.22
CA TYR A 318 15.42 -2.97 5.07
C TYR A 318 14.24 -2.73 6.03
N GLU A 319 12.98 -2.75 5.55
CA GLU A 319 11.79 -2.60 6.40
C GLU A 319 11.69 -3.67 7.51
N LEU A 320 12.20 -4.86 7.23
CA LEU A 320 12.25 -5.97 8.18
C LEU A 320 13.45 -5.90 9.14
N GLY A 321 14.31 -4.88 9.02
CA GLY A 321 15.54 -4.73 9.82
C GLY A 321 16.65 -5.71 9.44
N LEU A 322 16.57 -6.34 8.27
CA LEU A 322 17.52 -7.34 7.77
C LEU A 322 18.68 -6.67 7.01
N ILE A 323 19.43 -5.79 7.68
CA ILE A 323 20.46 -4.94 7.06
C ILE A 323 21.51 -5.75 6.27
N LYS A 324 21.95 -6.90 6.79
CA LYS A 324 22.90 -7.76 6.07
C LYS A 324 22.35 -8.32 4.77
N GLU A 325 21.05 -8.62 4.74
CA GLU A 325 20.40 -9.08 3.52
C GLU A 325 20.29 -7.92 2.52
N ALA A 326 19.88 -6.73 2.99
CA ALA A 326 19.82 -5.51 2.18
C ALA A 326 21.18 -5.18 1.53
N GLN A 327 22.27 -5.22 2.29
CA GLN A 327 23.65 -5.04 1.77
C GLN A 327 23.96 -5.97 0.60
N GLY A 328 23.46 -7.20 0.66
CA GLY A 328 23.65 -8.22 -0.37
C GLY A 328 23.09 -7.91 -1.76
N TYR A 329 22.18 -6.93 -1.84
CA TYR A 329 21.63 -6.43 -3.10
C TYR A 329 22.39 -5.23 -3.67
N LEU A 330 23.40 -4.70 -2.97
CA LEU A 330 24.24 -3.60 -3.43
C LEU A 330 25.53 -4.10 -4.09
N LEU A 331 26.17 -3.26 -4.92
CA LEU A 331 27.51 -3.50 -5.44
C LEU A 331 28.53 -3.67 -4.30
N GLU A 332 29.62 -4.40 -4.55
CA GLU A 332 30.64 -4.75 -3.55
C GLU A 332 31.19 -3.53 -2.81
N GLU A 333 31.44 -2.42 -3.52
CA GLU A 333 31.87 -1.14 -2.93
C GLU A 333 30.88 -0.55 -1.91
N ASP A 334 29.59 -0.86 -2.06
CA ASP A 334 28.48 -0.30 -1.29
C ASP A 334 27.90 -1.28 -0.26
N GLN A 335 28.46 -2.49 -0.11
CA GLN A 335 28.00 -3.52 0.86
C GLN A 335 28.40 -3.21 2.31
N ASN A 336 28.08 -2.01 2.77
CA ASN A 336 28.30 -1.54 4.12
C ASN A 336 27.02 -0.82 4.62
N PRO A 337 26.89 -0.59 5.94
CA PRO A 337 25.70 0.08 6.47
C PRO A 337 25.46 1.47 5.86
N GLU A 338 26.52 2.24 5.59
CA GLU A 338 26.42 3.58 5.00
C GLU A 338 25.87 3.54 3.57
N GLY A 339 26.23 2.53 2.78
CA GLY A 339 25.70 2.31 1.43
C GLY A 339 24.20 2.00 1.45
N VAL A 340 23.74 1.17 2.39
CA VAL A 340 22.29 0.93 2.61
C VAL A 340 21.60 2.22 2.99
N GLU A 341 22.08 2.93 4.01
CA GLU A 341 21.49 4.18 4.48
C GLU A 341 21.45 5.24 3.37
N SER A 342 22.50 5.36 2.55
CA SER A 342 22.53 6.27 1.41
C SER A 342 21.41 5.96 0.41
N MET A 343 21.22 4.69 0.04
CA MET A 343 20.15 4.28 -0.88
C MET A 343 18.75 4.54 -0.30
N ILE A 344 18.58 4.33 1.01
CA ILE A 344 17.31 4.59 1.69
C ILE A 344 17.03 6.09 1.81
N GLN A 345 18.04 6.90 2.16
CA GLN A 345 17.90 8.35 2.28
C GLN A 345 17.50 9.01 0.96
N GLU A 346 18.02 8.52 -0.17
CA GLU A 346 17.60 8.98 -1.49
C GLU A 346 16.10 8.74 -1.74
N VAL A 347 15.57 7.63 -1.21
CA VAL A 347 14.14 7.29 -1.29
C VAL A 347 13.31 7.96 -0.19
N GLU A 348 13.85 8.91 0.57
CA GLU A 348 13.19 9.58 1.70
C GLU A 348 12.63 8.62 2.76
N GLU A 349 13.06 8.78 4.01
CA GLU A 349 12.50 8.01 5.13
C GLU A 349 10.99 8.24 5.26
N GLY A 350 10.23 7.15 5.48
CA GLY A 350 8.80 7.23 5.78
C GLY A 350 7.83 6.78 4.68
N TRP A 351 8.31 6.13 3.61
CA TRP A 351 7.43 5.39 2.71
C TRP A 351 6.69 4.25 3.46
N ASN A 352 5.47 3.91 3.03
CA ASN A 352 4.64 2.87 3.65
C ASN A 352 4.30 1.70 2.71
N GLN A 353 4.48 1.90 1.41
CA GLN A 353 4.28 0.86 0.41
C GLN A 353 5.21 1.13 -0.79
N ILE A 354 5.66 0.04 -1.41
CA ILE A 354 6.44 0.03 -2.66
C ILE A 354 5.74 -0.89 -3.68
N SER A 355 5.62 -0.44 -4.92
CA SER A 355 5.11 -1.28 -6.01
C SER A 355 5.84 -1.03 -7.32
N LEU A 356 5.69 -1.97 -8.24
CA LEU A 356 5.95 -1.66 -9.64
C LEU A 356 5.02 -0.51 -10.06
N PRO A 357 5.49 0.45 -10.85
CA PRO A 357 4.63 1.47 -11.41
C PRO A 357 3.54 0.78 -12.22
N SER A 358 2.31 1.27 -12.10
CA SER A 358 1.22 0.81 -12.97
C SER A 358 1.61 0.98 -14.45
N TYR A 359 1.11 0.10 -15.32
CA TYR A 359 1.45 -0.07 -16.76
C TYR A 359 1.50 1.21 -17.63
N TYR A 360 1.12 2.36 -17.10
CA TYR A 360 0.84 3.57 -17.84
C TYR A 360 2.00 4.57 -17.92
N PHE A 361 3.18 4.24 -17.35
CA PHE A 361 4.25 5.25 -17.22
C PHE A 361 5.64 4.86 -17.72
N PHE A 362 5.97 3.58 -17.95
CA PHE A 362 7.37 3.21 -18.28
C PHE A 362 7.47 1.97 -19.18
N GLU A 363 7.55 2.18 -20.49
CA GLU A 363 8.19 1.22 -21.39
C GLU A 363 9.36 1.89 -22.13
N ARG A 364 10.46 2.17 -21.41
CA ARG A 364 11.77 2.27 -22.08
C ARG A 364 12.31 0.86 -22.26
N LYS A 365 11.99 0.25 -23.40
CA LYS A 365 12.43 -1.12 -23.77
C LYS A 365 13.91 -1.21 -24.13
N ASP A 366 14.62 -0.08 -24.14
CA ASP A 366 15.96 0.07 -24.68
C ASP A 366 17.07 -0.02 -23.62
N VAL A 367 16.75 -0.11 -22.32
CA VAL A 367 17.76 -0.24 -21.27
C VAL A 367 17.46 -1.44 -20.36
N GLU A 368 18.12 -2.57 -20.60
CA GLU A 368 17.93 -3.84 -19.86
C GLU A 368 18.22 -3.73 -18.35
N ASN A 369 18.91 -2.67 -17.93
CA ASN A 369 19.45 -2.49 -16.58
C ASN A 369 18.77 -1.38 -15.77
N ILE A 370 17.71 -0.76 -16.30
CA ILE A 370 16.99 0.30 -15.59
C ILE A 370 15.63 -0.23 -15.14
N VAL A 371 15.32 -0.01 -13.86
CA VAL A 371 14.02 -0.34 -13.26
C VAL A 371 13.40 0.92 -12.69
N TYR A 372 12.08 1.01 -12.82
CA TYR A 372 11.28 2.05 -12.18
C TYR A 372 10.46 1.45 -11.05
N LEU A 373 10.47 2.05 -9.87
CA LEU A 373 9.57 1.68 -8.75
C LEU A 373 8.83 2.88 -8.19
N SER A 374 7.60 2.64 -7.77
CA SER A 374 6.73 3.64 -7.15
C SER A 374 6.70 3.43 -5.64
N PHE A 375 6.98 4.51 -4.92
CA PHE A 375 6.97 4.57 -3.46
C PHE A 375 5.81 5.44 -3.01
N TYR A 376 5.06 4.95 -2.04
CA TYR A 376 3.88 5.60 -1.49
C TYR A 376 4.24 6.16 -0.12
N TYR A 377 3.89 7.42 0.10
CA TYR A 377 4.18 8.14 1.33
C TYR A 377 2.85 8.58 1.94
N PRO A 378 2.58 8.24 3.22
CA PRO A 378 1.41 8.72 3.91
C PRO A 378 1.47 10.24 4.00
N THR A 379 0.31 10.88 4.04
CA THR A 379 0.21 12.32 4.27
C THR A 379 -0.45 12.63 5.59
N GLU A 380 -0.17 13.81 6.13
CA GLU A 380 -0.85 14.33 7.33
C GLU A 380 -2.36 14.55 7.11
N ILE A 381 -2.81 14.57 5.85
CA ILE A 381 -4.21 14.81 5.47
C ILE A 381 -5.10 13.67 5.92
N HIS A 382 -4.79 12.43 5.52
CA HIS A 382 -5.56 11.23 5.88
C HIS A 382 -4.73 9.97 5.60
N PRO A 383 -4.84 8.89 6.41
CA PRO A 383 -4.10 7.64 6.19
C PRO A 383 -4.37 6.93 4.84
N ARG A 384 -5.45 7.30 4.15
CA ARG A 384 -5.80 6.78 2.81
C ARG A 384 -5.42 7.74 1.67
N TYR A 385 -4.75 8.84 1.98
CA TYR A 385 -4.18 9.74 1.00
C TYR A 385 -2.67 9.61 1.01
N ASN A 386 -2.12 9.07 -0.07
CA ASN A 386 -0.68 8.91 -0.25
C ASN A 386 -0.17 9.82 -1.36
N LYS A 387 1.04 10.34 -1.18
CA LYS A 387 1.84 10.86 -2.30
C LYS A 387 2.63 9.71 -2.89
N VAL A 388 2.77 9.70 -4.21
CA VAL A 388 3.59 8.72 -4.93
C VAL A 388 4.79 9.43 -5.52
N LYS A 389 5.97 8.86 -5.28
CA LYS A 389 7.20 9.23 -5.98
C LYS A 389 7.67 8.03 -6.79
N VAL A 390 8.26 8.28 -7.95
CA VAL A 390 8.87 7.21 -8.75
C VAL A 390 10.36 7.43 -8.78
N TYR A 391 11.07 6.32 -8.61
CA TYR A 391 12.52 6.27 -8.59
C TYR A 391 13.00 5.40 -9.75
N GLU A 392 14.03 5.88 -10.42
CA GLU A 392 14.84 5.13 -11.37
C GLU A 392 15.94 4.41 -10.61
N PHE A 393 16.12 3.13 -10.88
CA PHE A 393 17.19 2.30 -10.34
C PHE A 393 18.05 1.80 -11.49
N GLU A 394 19.34 2.06 -11.40
CA GLU A 394 20.35 1.45 -12.26
C GLU A 394 20.86 0.17 -11.59
N LEU A 395 20.83 -0.94 -12.32
CA LEU A 395 21.32 -2.23 -11.84
C LEU A 395 22.50 -2.73 -12.66
N GLU A 396 23.34 -3.53 -12.02
CA GLU A 396 24.41 -4.27 -12.66
C GLU A 396 24.22 -5.76 -12.45
N LYS A 397 24.57 -6.56 -13.46
CA LYS A 397 24.50 -8.02 -13.38
C LYS A 397 25.79 -8.58 -12.77
N GLN A 398 25.70 -9.08 -11.54
CA GLN A 398 26.78 -9.75 -10.82
C GLN A 398 26.23 -11.02 -10.16
N GLU A 399 26.70 -12.19 -10.60
CA GLU A 399 26.24 -13.47 -10.05
C GLU A 399 26.69 -13.62 -8.58
N ASN A 400 25.74 -13.80 -7.67
CA ASN A 400 26.01 -14.18 -6.30
C ASN A 400 24.90 -15.06 -5.72
N GLU A 401 25.02 -15.43 -4.44
CA GLU A 401 24.04 -16.29 -3.76
C GLU A 401 22.65 -15.66 -3.66
N GLN A 402 22.53 -14.32 -3.72
CA GLN A 402 21.28 -13.56 -3.51
C GLN A 402 20.60 -13.10 -4.81
N GLY A 403 21.02 -13.65 -5.94
CA GLY A 403 20.49 -13.34 -7.26
C GLY A 403 21.47 -12.54 -8.13
N PRO A 404 21.22 -12.45 -9.44
CA PRO A 404 22.20 -11.97 -10.41
C PRO A 404 22.28 -10.44 -10.51
N TRP A 405 21.45 -9.68 -9.79
CA TRP A 405 21.35 -8.23 -9.93
C TRP A 405 21.84 -7.50 -8.67
N LYS A 406 22.46 -6.35 -8.88
CA LYS A 406 22.93 -5.43 -7.84
C LYS A 406 22.49 -4.02 -8.15
N ILE A 407 22.03 -3.31 -7.13
CA ILE A 407 21.64 -1.91 -7.22
C ILE A 407 22.92 -1.09 -7.21
N ARG A 408 23.10 -0.27 -8.26
CA ARG A 408 24.23 0.63 -8.43
C ARG A 408 23.89 2.05 -8.05
N LYS A 409 22.69 2.50 -8.44
CA LYS A 409 22.25 3.89 -8.26
C LYS A 409 20.74 3.96 -8.16
N VAL A 410 20.27 4.93 -7.39
CA VAL A 410 18.86 5.34 -7.31
C VAL A 410 18.76 6.85 -7.61
N GLU A 411 17.71 7.26 -8.32
CA GLU A 411 17.42 8.67 -8.61
C GLU A 411 15.91 8.94 -8.62
N GLU A 412 15.46 9.99 -7.93
CA GLU A 412 14.06 10.43 -7.94
C GLU A 412 13.71 11.08 -9.29
N ILE A 413 12.66 10.59 -9.94
CA ILE A 413 12.17 11.18 -11.19
C ILE A 413 11.19 12.31 -10.86
N ARG A 414 11.66 13.55 -11.02
CA ARG A 414 10.89 14.76 -10.69
C ARG A 414 10.05 15.30 -11.84
N ASN A 415 10.47 15.08 -13.08
CA ASN A 415 9.78 15.57 -14.28
C ASN A 415 9.52 14.40 -15.23
N TYR A 416 8.25 14.03 -15.41
CA TYR A 416 7.86 13.08 -16.46
C TYR A 416 7.47 13.86 -17.69
N SER A 417 8.30 13.79 -18.74
CA SER A 417 7.81 13.94 -20.10
C SER A 417 7.42 12.54 -20.57
N VAL A 418 6.12 12.30 -20.74
CA VAL A 418 5.67 11.18 -21.56
C VAL A 418 6.01 11.59 -22.99
N GLU A 419 7.19 11.22 -23.47
CA GLU A 419 7.56 11.36 -24.88
C GLU A 419 6.73 10.44 -25.77
#